data_AF-A0A4Y7X8Y2-F1
#
_entry.id   AF-A0A4Y7X8Y2-F1
#
_cell.length_a   1.000
_cell.length_b   1.000
_cell.length_c   1.000
_cell.angle_alpha   90.00
_cell.angle_beta   90.00
_cell.angle_gamma   90.00
#
_symmetry.space_group_name_H-M   'P 1'
#
loop_
_entity.id
_entity.type
_entity.pdbx_description
1 polymer ?
#
loop_
_entity_poly.entity_id
_entity_poly.type
_entity_poly.pdbx_seq_one_letter_code
_entity_poly.pdbx_strand_id
1 'polypeptide(L)'
;MKRGLIAAVAYGILGAYSFSVSAVTEPAWDSLTDQEKQPTLARVDMLLANPDSTPEQLHTSWLEKKLADGWTTGSPFDAQKKQHPLCVPYSDLPQEEKTKDYLLYAVVQSLKDLPDAEEAALEAVTTYQKQLASVAQEKGAGAKQDPAMASAIAVKYIGRRPDWRDSLYNTGLYFTSGQTRQLPAAIARKLLKHADLFTEGEQDEGIVIADTTTSTDDTGKLLDEAAKQLQEKTRQQEQIQDVIDRLGQMDKDQLADYAYVNYQQKVPKTLSVENMKERVIQLVNQFGIVP
;
A
#
# COMPACT_ATOMS: atom_id res chain seq x y z
N MET A 1 21.91 20.32 15.25
CA MET A 1 20.48 19.98 15.39
C MET A 1 20.32 18.65 16.12
N LYS A 2 19.50 18.58 17.18
CA LYS A 2 19.16 17.29 17.81
C LYS A 2 18.45 16.42 16.76
N ARG A 3 19.13 15.44 16.17
CA ARG A 3 18.63 14.35 15.32
C ARG A 3 17.17 13.96 15.61
N GLY A 4 16.81 13.86 16.89
CA GLY A 4 15.45 13.55 17.35
C GLY A 4 14.37 14.56 16.93
N LEU A 5 14.67 15.87 16.89
CA LEU A 5 13.73 16.89 16.45
C LEU A 5 13.44 16.80 14.95
N ILE A 6 14.47 16.62 14.12
CA ILE A 6 14.29 16.40 12.67
C ILE A 6 13.43 15.16 12.45
N ALA A 7 13.75 14.06 13.14
CA ALA A 7 13.01 12.82 13.04
C ALA A 7 11.56 12.95 13.51
N ALA A 8 11.31 13.68 14.61
CA ALA A 8 9.96 13.95 15.09
C ALA A 8 9.14 14.74 14.06
N VAL A 9 9.68 15.83 13.52
CA VAL A 9 9.00 16.65 12.49
C VAL A 9 8.73 15.81 11.23
N ALA A 10 9.73 15.07 10.76
CA ALA A 10 9.60 14.20 9.60
C ALA A 10 8.52 13.14 9.80
N TYR A 11 8.52 12.45 10.95
CA TYR A 11 7.52 11.45 11.28
C TYR A 11 6.10 12.03 11.27
N GLY A 12 5.90 13.21 11.86
CA GLY A 12 4.58 13.87 11.85
C GLY A 12 4.08 14.19 10.45
N ILE A 13 4.97 14.66 9.56
CA ILE A 13 4.62 14.96 8.17
C ILE A 13 4.30 13.68 7.39
N LEU A 14 5.12 12.64 7.55
CA LEU A 14 4.88 11.34 6.91
C LEU A 14 3.58 10.70 7.40
N GLY A 15 3.29 10.77 8.70
CA GLY A 15 2.04 10.27 9.27
C GLY A 15 0.82 11.03 8.76
N ALA A 16 0.91 12.36 8.61
CA ALA A 16 -0.16 13.15 7.99
C ALA A 16 -0.40 12.78 6.53
N TYR A 17 0.67 12.50 5.77
CA TYR A 17 0.57 11.97 4.41
C TYR A 17 -0.07 10.58 4.40
N SER A 18 0.40 9.65 5.24
CA SER A 18 -0.17 8.31 5.40
C SER A 18 -1.67 8.37 5.71
N PHE A 19 -2.08 9.25 6.63
CA PHE A 19 -3.49 9.48 6.96
C PHE A 19 -4.27 10.01 5.77
N SER A 20 -3.71 10.92 4.98
CA SER A 20 -4.40 11.45 3.79
C SER A 20 -4.68 10.39 2.71
N VAL A 21 -3.85 9.34 2.66
CA VAL A 21 -3.95 8.25 1.68
C VAL A 21 -4.82 7.10 2.20
N SER A 22 -4.69 6.74 3.47
CA SER A 22 -5.26 5.51 4.05
C SER A 22 -6.32 5.74 5.14
N ALA A 23 -6.52 6.97 5.60
CA ALA A 23 -7.33 7.33 6.76
C ALA A 23 -6.94 6.62 8.08
N VAL A 24 -5.78 5.96 8.11
CA VAL A 24 -5.21 5.37 9.32
C VAL A 24 -4.39 6.42 10.05
N THR A 25 -4.66 6.61 11.33
CA THR A 25 -3.93 7.55 12.18
C THR A 25 -2.73 6.84 12.80
N GLU A 26 -1.54 7.41 12.64
CA GLU A 26 -0.33 6.94 13.30
C GLU A 26 -0.25 7.50 14.75
N PRO A 27 0.30 6.73 15.70
CA PRO A 27 0.51 7.21 17.07
C PRO A 27 1.49 8.39 17.12
N ALA A 28 1.37 9.26 18.12
CA ALA A 28 2.24 10.42 18.28
C ALA A 28 3.70 10.02 18.57
N TRP A 29 4.66 10.83 18.11
CA TRP A 29 6.10 10.53 18.22
C TRP A 29 6.54 10.13 19.64
N ASP A 30 6.10 10.85 20.66
CA ASP A 30 6.50 10.59 22.05
C ASP A 30 5.86 9.33 22.65
N SER A 31 4.79 8.82 22.04
CA SER A 31 4.18 7.55 22.45
C SER A 31 4.86 6.32 21.85
N LEU A 32 5.73 6.52 20.85
CA LEU A 32 6.51 5.45 20.24
C LEU A 32 7.62 4.98 21.19
N THR A 33 7.83 3.66 21.19
CA THR A 33 9.02 3.04 21.75
C THR A 33 10.28 3.44 20.96
N ASP A 34 11.45 3.29 21.57
CA ASP A 34 12.71 3.58 20.89
C ASP A 34 12.93 2.72 19.64
N GLN A 35 12.41 1.49 19.63
CA GLN A 35 12.45 0.59 18.47
C GLN A 35 11.62 1.12 17.31
N GLU A 36 10.41 1.61 17.58
CA GLU A 36 9.51 2.18 16.56
C GLU A 36 10.05 3.51 15.99
N LYS A 37 10.84 4.26 16.76
CA LYS A 37 11.51 5.48 16.29
C LYS A 37 12.71 5.19 15.37
N GLN A 38 13.33 4.00 15.47
CA GLN A 38 14.58 3.71 14.75
C GLN A 38 14.49 3.83 13.22
N PRO A 39 13.45 3.35 12.53
CA PRO A 39 13.37 3.45 11.07
C PRO A 39 13.44 4.90 10.59
N THR A 40 12.70 5.81 11.23
CA THR A 40 12.71 7.24 10.89
C THR A 40 14.05 7.87 11.23
N LEU A 41 14.59 7.59 12.42
CA LEU A 41 15.90 8.09 12.83
C LEU A 41 17.00 7.65 11.86
N ALA A 42 17.01 6.40 11.44
CA ALA A 42 17.99 5.85 10.51
C ALA A 42 17.93 6.53 9.13
N ARG A 43 16.73 6.84 8.63
CA ARG A 43 16.59 7.57 7.36
C ARG A 43 17.07 9.02 7.49
N VAL A 44 16.78 9.68 8.61
CA VAL A 44 17.30 11.03 8.91
C VAL A 44 18.83 11.01 8.99
N ASP A 45 19.42 10.04 9.70
CA ASP A 45 20.88 9.91 9.81
C ASP A 45 21.53 9.72 8.45
N MET A 46 20.92 8.90 7.57
CA MET A 46 21.41 8.67 6.22
C MET A 46 21.42 9.95 5.38
N LEU A 47 20.36 10.77 5.48
CA LEU A 47 20.26 12.06 4.80
C LEU A 47 21.24 13.10 5.35
N LEU A 48 21.41 13.15 6.66
CA LEU A 48 22.39 14.05 7.29
C LEU A 48 23.83 13.69 6.94
N ALA A 49 24.12 12.39 6.82
CA ALA A 49 25.43 11.90 6.42
C ALA A 49 25.72 12.10 4.92
N ASN A 50 24.68 12.20 4.09
CA ASN A 50 24.79 12.32 2.63
C ASN A 50 23.92 13.49 2.12
N PRO A 51 24.26 14.74 2.45
CA PRO A 51 23.40 15.90 2.21
C PRO A 51 23.18 16.22 0.72
N ASP A 52 24.09 15.78 -0.15
CA ASP A 52 24.01 16.04 -1.59
C ASP A 52 23.35 14.90 -2.38
N SER A 53 23.03 13.78 -1.71
CA SER A 53 22.41 12.62 -2.35
C SER A 53 20.92 12.83 -2.59
N THR A 54 20.44 12.41 -3.76
CA THR A 54 19.01 12.41 -4.08
C THR A 54 18.29 11.29 -3.32
N PRO A 55 16.95 11.39 -3.14
CA PRO A 55 16.14 10.30 -2.59
C PRO A 55 16.37 8.95 -3.28
N GLU A 56 16.49 8.94 -4.60
CA GLU A 56 16.75 7.74 -5.40
C GLU A 56 18.13 7.14 -5.10
N GLN A 57 19.17 7.97 -4.98
CA GLN A 57 20.52 7.51 -4.65
C GLN A 57 20.57 6.89 -3.25
N LEU A 58 19.88 7.51 -2.29
CA LEU A 58 19.79 6.99 -0.93
C LEU A 58 19.02 5.67 -0.85
N HIS A 59 17.92 5.54 -1.60
CA HIS A 59 17.20 4.27 -1.71
C HIS A 59 18.08 3.20 -2.34
N THR A 60 18.84 3.55 -3.39
CA THR A 60 19.78 2.62 -4.03
C THR A 60 20.82 2.12 -3.04
N SER A 61 21.46 3.01 -2.27
CA SER A 61 22.44 2.61 -1.25
C SER A 61 21.80 1.78 -0.11
N TRP A 62 20.57 2.11 0.30
CA TRP A 62 19.82 1.31 1.27
C TRP A 62 19.51 -0.09 0.74
N LEU A 63 19.09 -0.20 -0.52
CA LEU A 63 18.78 -1.45 -1.18
C LEU A 63 20.03 -2.32 -1.31
N GLU A 64 21.15 -1.77 -1.76
CA GLU A 64 22.43 -2.47 -1.87
C GLU A 64 22.85 -3.07 -0.52
N LYS A 65 22.75 -2.28 0.56
CA LYS A 65 23.05 -2.76 1.91
C LYS A 65 22.11 -3.89 2.34
N LYS A 66 20.80 -3.75 2.08
CA LYS A 66 19.81 -4.78 2.40
C LYS A 66 20.10 -6.07 1.63
N LEU A 67 20.37 -6.00 0.33
CA LEU A 67 20.71 -7.17 -0.48
C LEU A 67 22.01 -7.84 0.01
N ALA A 68 23.04 -7.05 0.36
CA ALA A 68 24.28 -7.57 0.94
C ALA A 68 24.06 -8.26 2.30
N ASP A 69 23.13 -7.76 3.10
CA ASP A 69 22.69 -8.38 4.36
C ASP A 69 21.79 -9.62 4.14
N GLY A 70 21.55 -10.02 2.89
CA GLY A 70 20.75 -11.19 2.50
C GLY A 70 19.24 -10.94 2.53
N TRP A 71 18.80 -9.68 2.45
CA TRP A 71 17.38 -9.37 2.32
C TRP A 71 16.89 -9.62 0.90
N THR A 72 15.63 -10.03 0.76
CA THR A 72 14.96 -10.27 -0.51
C THR A 72 13.64 -9.50 -0.57
N THR A 73 13.09 -9.34 -1.76
CA THR A 73 11.75 -8.78 -1.94
C THR A 73 10.71 -9.76 -1.38
N GLY A 74 9.77 -9.26 -0.58
CA GLY A 74 8.63 -10.05 -0.11
C GLY A 74 7.60 -9.18 0.60
N SER A 75 6.34 -9.61 0.57
CA SER A 75 5.23 -8.93 1.24
C SER A 75 4.36 -9.98 1.95
N PRO A 76 4.05 -9.83 3.24
CA PRO A 76 4.39 -8.69 4.11
C PRO A 76 5.88 -8.65 4.49
N PHE A 77 6.28 -7.62 5.25
CA PHE A 77 7.61 -7.57 5.86
C PHE A 77 7.81 -8.76 6.81
N ASP A 78 8.92 -9.47 6.67
CA ASP A 78 9.31 -10.60 7.51
C ASP A 78 10.78 -10.48 7.90
N ALA A 79 11.04 -10.13 9.16
CA ALA A 79 12.41 -10.00 9.67
C ALA A 79 13.15 -11.35 9.79
N GLN A 80 12.44 -12.47 9.99
CA GLN A 80 13.04 -13.80 10.12
C GLN A 80 13.48 -14.33 8.76
N LYS A 81 12.62 -14.21 7.74
CA LYS A 81 12.94 -14.56 6.35
C LYS A 81 13.78 -13.50 5.63
N LYS A 82 14.05 -12.36 6.29
CA LYS A 82 14.70 -11.18 5.70
C LYS A 82 14.00 -10.71 4.42
N GLN A 83 12.68 -10.59 4.47
CA GLN A 83 11.88 -10.10 3.36
C GLN A 83 11.37 -8.69 3.65
N HIS A 84 11.48 -7.79 2.66
CA HIS A 84 10.96 -6.43 2.77
C HIS A 84 10.26 -6.02 1.47
N PRO A 85 9.05 -5.42 1.54
CA PRO A 85 8.26 -5.11 0.34
C PRO A 85 8.93 -4.07 -0.56
N LEU A 86 9.71 -3.17 0.05
CA LEU A 86 10.45 -2.13 -0.65
C LEU A 86 11.84 -2.55 -1.15
N CYS A 87 12.25 -3.82 -1.00
CA CYS A 87 13.51 -4.32 -1.57
C CYS A 87 13.38 -4.51 -3.09
N VAL A 88 13.08 -3.44 -3.81
CA VAL A 88 12.95 -3.35 -5.27
C VAL A 88 13.69 -2.11 -5.78
N PRO A 89 14.07 -2.05 -7.07
CA PRO A 89 14.63 -0.85 -7.67
C PRO A 89 13.76 0.39 -7.44
N TYR A 90 14.38 1.57 -7.32
CA TYR A 90 13.65 2.82 -7.04
C TYR A 90 12.55 3.10 -8.07
N SER A 91 12.79 2.77 -9.35
CA SER A 91 11.81 2.88 -10.43
C SER A 91 10.52 2.12 -10.14
N ASP A 92 10.61 1.01 -9.43
CA ASP A 92 9.53 0.05 -9.20
C ASP A 92 8.80 0.31 -7.88
N LEU A 93 9.27 1.27 -7.07
CA LEU A 93 8.56 1.68 -5.88
C LEU A 93 7.19 2.31 -6.22
N PRO A 94 6.17 2.04 -5.39
CA PRO A 94 4.90 2.77 -5.44
C PRO A 94 5.12 4.27 -5.34
N GLN A 95 4.25 5.05 -6.00
CA GLN A 95 4.35 6.50 -5.99
C GLN A 95 4.24 7.09 -4.58
N GLU A 96 3.50 6.40 -3.70
CA GLU A 96 3.34 6.76 -2.30
C GLU A 96 4.67 6.70 -1.54
N GLU A 97 5.48 5.66 -1.76
CA GLU A 97 6.78 5.50 -1.08
C GLU A 97 7.81 6.49 -1.62
N LYS A 98 7.83 6.72 -2.95
CA LYS A 98 8.64 7.79 -3.56
C LYS A 98 8.28 9.16 -2.95
N THR A 99 6.99 9.44 -2.79
CA THR A 99 6.51 10.70 -2.20
C THR A 99 7.00 10.85 -0.76
N LYS A 100 6.95 9.79 0.05
CA LYS A 100 7.51 9.79 1.41
C LYS A 100 9.01 10.07 1.43
N ASP A 101 9.78 9.52 0.50
CA ASP A 101 11.22 9.82 0.40
C ASP A 101 11.48 11.30 0.09
N TYR A 102 10.75 11.89 -0.86
CA TYR A 102 10.89 13.31 -1.19
C TYR A 102 10.45 14.23 -0.05
N LEU A 103 9.36 13.89 0.67
CA LEU A 103 8.91 14.64 1.84
C LEU A 103 9.97 14.61 2.94
N LEU A 104 10.51 13.43 3.25
CA LEU A 104 11.57 13.29 4.24
C LEU A 104 12.82 14.09 3.83
N TYR A 105 13.25 13.96 2.57
CA TYR A 105 14.39 14.71 2.03
C TYR A 105 14.18 16.23 2.22
N ALA A 106 13.04 16.76 1.81
CA ALA A 106 12.74 18.19 1.94
C ALA A 106 12.80 18.67 3.41
N VAL A 107 12.26 17.88 4.34
CA VAL A 107 12.31 18.19 5.78
C VAL A 107 13.75 18.23 6.28
N VAL A 108 14.55 17.19 6.00
CA VAL A 108 15.93 17.14 6.48
C VAL A 108 16.76 18.28 5.89
N GLN A 109 16.65 18.54 4.58
CA GLN A 109 17.38 19.62 3.92
C GLN A 109 17.01 21.00 4.46
N SER A 110 15.73 21.23 4.77
CA SER A 110 15.26 22.52 5.30
C SER A 110 15.72 22.77 6.74
N LEU A 111 15.97 21.70 7.48
CA LEU A 111 16.23 21.78 8.92
C LEU A 111 17.71 21.60 9.29
N LYS A 112 18.51 20.89 8.48
CA LYS A 112 19.89 20.48 8.82
C LYS A 112 20.81 21.63 9.26
N ASP A 113 20.64 22.83 8.68
CA ASP A 113 21.50 24.00 8.90
C ASP A 113 20.94 24.99 9.94
N LEU A 114 19.77 24.70 10.50
CA LEU A 114 19.18 25.55 11.53
C LEU A 114 19.97 25.43 12.86
N PRO A 115 20.15 26.55 13.59
CA PRO A 115 20.79 26.54 14.90
C PRO A 115 20.03 25.61 15.85
N ASP A 116 20.73 25.06 16.84
CA ASP A 116 20.13 24.13 17.79
C ASP A 116 18.92 24.76 18.48
N ALA A 117 17.75 24.19 18.21
CA ALA A 117 16.52 24.54 18.90
C ALA A 117 16.51 23.87 20.28
N GLU A 118 16.15 24.64 21.31
CA GLU A 118 16.05 24.18 22.69
C GLU A 118 14.96 23.09 22.84
N GLU A 119 14.96 22.38 23.98
CA GLU A 119 14.01 21.32 24.30
C GLU A 119 12.54 21.77 24.18
N ALA A 120 12.28 23.05 24.44
CA ALA A 120 10.98 23.71 24.24
C ALA A 120 10.46 23.62 22.79
N ALA A 121 11.33 23.60 21.77
CA ALA A 121 10.92 23.45 20.38
C ALA A 121 10.44 22.03 20.06
N LEU A 122 11.05 21.01 20.68
CA LEU A 122 10.61 19.63 20.56
C LEU A 122 9.25 19.45 21.26
N GLU A 123 9.08 20.00 22.45
CA GLU A 123 7.79 19.98 23.17
C GLU A 123 6.68 20.66 22.37
N ALA A 124 6.98 21.79 21.72
CA ALA A 124 6.02 22.48 20.86
C ALA A 124 5.61 21.61 19.66
N VAL A 125 6.58 21.00 18.96
CA VAL A 125 6.30 20.09 17.83
C VAL A 125 5.45 18.90 18.27
N THR A 126 5.79 18.24 19.37
CA THR A 126 4.98 17.14 19.91
C THR A 126 3.57 17.62 20.25
N THR A 127 3.43 18.79 20.86
CA THR A 127 2.12 19.35 21.21
C THR A 127 1.25 19.54 19.96
N TYR A 128 1.82 20.12 18.90
CA TYR A 128 1.12 20.23 17.61
C TYR A 128 0.77 18.86 17.01
N GLN A 129 1.65 17.87 17.11
CA GLN A 129 1.36 16.51 16.64
C GLN A 129 0.22 15.85 17.42
N LYS A 130 0.19 16.01 18.74
CA LYS A 130 -0.92 15.54 19.57
C LYS A 130 -2.23 16.23 19.22
N GLN A 131 -2.20 17.55 18.96
CA GLN A 131 -3.36 18.30 18.48
C GLN A 131 -3.81 17.83 17.08
N LEU A 132 -2.88 17.54 16.17
CA LEU A 132 -3.22 16.99 14.85
C LEU A 132 -3.84 15.59 14.98
N ALA A 133 -3.27 14.74 15.84
CA ALA A 133 -3.82 13.43 16.13
C ALA A 133 -5.21 13.53 16.80
N SER A 134 -5.40 14.48 17.71
CA SER A 134 -6.72 14.72 18.35
C SER A 134 -7.72 15.32 17.37
N VAL A 135 -7.33 16.19 16.44
CA VAL A 135 -8.19 16.71 15.37
C VAL A 135 -8.53 15.61 14.36
N ALA A 136 -7.59 14.73 14.03
CA ALA A 136 -7.86 13.53 13.22
C ALA A 136 -8.82 12.59 13.95
N GLN A 137 -8.65 12.45 15.27
CA GLN A 137 -9.58 11.70 16.12
C GLN A 137 -10.91 12.41 16.33
N GLU A 138 -11.03 13.74 16.34
CA GLU A 138 -12.29 14.48 16.52
C GLU A 138 -13.08 14.55 15.21
N LYS A 139 -12.39 14.75 14.08
CA LYS A 139 -12.96 14.46 12.75
C LYS A 139 -13.29 12.97 12.58
N GLY A 140 -12.65 12.10 13.36
CA GLY A 140 -12.96 10.69 13.54
C GLY A 140 -13.91 10.36 14.71
N ALA A 141 -14.31 11.31 15.56
CA ALA A 141 -15.13 11.08 16.77
C ALA A 141 -16.53 11.69 16.65
N GLY A 142 -16.76 12.47 15.58
CA GLY A 142 -18.04 12.42 14.87
C GLY A 142 -18.30 11.05 14.21
N ALA A 143 -17.25 10.22 14.06
CA ALA A 143 -17.35 8.82 13.64
C ALA A 143 -17.19 7.89 14.86
N LYS A 144 -18.10 8.00 15.83
CA LYS A 144 -18.49 6.80 16.57
C LYS A 144 -18.94 5.77 15.53
N GLN A 145 -18.47 4.54 15.72
CA GLN A 145 -18.78 3.39 14.88
C GLN A 145 -20.29 3.25 14.63
N ASP A 146 -20.71 3.75 13.47
CA ASP A 146 -21.75 3.16 12.65
C ASP A 146 -21.05 2.77 11.33
N PRO A 147 -21.14 1.51 10.86
CA PRO A 147 -20.55 1.08 9.58
C PRO A 147 -21.18 1.73 8.33
N ALA A 148 -22.00 2.77 8.52
CA ALA A 148 -22.69 3.50 7.47
C ALA A 148 -22.33 4.99 7.60
N MET A 149 -22.09 5.62 6.45
CA MET A 149 -21.74 7.04 6.27
C MET A 149 -20.23 7.35 6.19
N ALA A 150 -19.55 6.67 5.27
CA ALA A 150 -18.77 7.41 4.29
C ALA A 150 -19.68 8.51 3.71
N SER A 151 -19.30 9.79 3.75
CA SER A 151 -20.04 10.81 3.00
C SER A 151 -20.04 10.37 1.54
N ALA A 152 -21.15 9.80 1.10
CA ALA A 152 -21.28 9.27 -0.24
C ALA A 152 -21.28 10.46 -1.19
N ILE A 153 -20.31 10.47 -2.09
CA ILE A 153 -20.22 11.49 -3.13
C ILE A 153 -20.82 10.86 -4.38
N ALA A 154 -21.85 11.51 -4.91
CA ALA A 154 -22.43 11.15 -6.18
C ALA A 154 -21.42 11.46 -7.28
N VAL A 155 -20.96 10.43 -7.99
CA VAL A 155 -20.07 10.58 -9.15
C VAL A 155 -20.83 10.14 -10.39
N LYS A 156 -20.96 11.05 -11.36
CA LYS A 156 -21.57 10.80 -12.66
C LYS A 156 -20.52 10.56 -13.72
N TYR A 157 -20.69 9.50 -14.49
CA TYR A 157 -19.83 9.19 -15.63
C TYR A 157 -20.30 9.94 -16.89
N ILE A 158 -19.41 10.77 -17.44
CA ILE A 158 -19.63 11.63 -18.61
C ILE A 158 -18.68 11.28 -19.78
N GLY A 159 -17.96 10.15 -19.68
CA GLY A 159 -17.06 9.70 -20.73
C GLY A 159 -17.78 9.30 -22.02
N ARG A 160 -17.04 9.32 -23.13
CA ARG A 160 -17.59 9.06 -24.48
C ARG A 160 -17.99 7.59 -24.73
N ARG A 161 -17.47 6.66 -23.95
CA ARG A 161 -17.74 5.21 -24.13
C ARG A 161 -19.05 4.83 -23.45
N PRO A 162 -19.84 3.91 -24.02
CA PRO A 162 -21.10 3.47 -23.43
C PRO A 162 -20.90 2.79 -22.07
N ASP A 163 -19.80 2.05 -21.93
CA ASP A 163 -19.42 1.39 -20.68
C ASP A 163 -17.97 1.75 -20.31
N TRP A 164 -17.72 1.90 -19.02
CA TRP A 164 -16.39 2.11 -18.45
C TRP A 164 -16.19 1.18 -17.26
N ARG A 165 -15.01 0.57 -17.15
CA ARG A 165 -14.63 -0.30 -16.03
C ARG A 165 -13.34 0.23 -15.41
N ASP A 166 -13.29 0.29 -14.09
CA ASP A 166 -12.12 0.79 -13.38
C ASP A 166 -10.98 -0.22 -13.42
N SER A 167 -9.95 0.11 -14.20
CA SER A 167 -8.65 -0.54 -14.19
C SER A 167 -7.54 0.33 -13.60
N LEU A 168 -7.83 1.61 -13.33
CA LEU A 168 -6.84 2.60 -12.87
C LEU A 168 -6.62 2.50 -11.37
N TYR A 169 -7.71 2.38 -10.62
CA TYR A 169 -7.70 2.29 -9.16
C TYR A 169 -8.07 0.90 -8.66
N ASN A 170 -8.34 -0.03 -9.58
CA ASN A 170 -8.64 -1.44 -9.33
C ASN A 170 -9.78 -1.62 -8.31
N THR A 171 -10.76 -0.71 -8.32
CA THR A 171 -11.92 -0.74 -7.40
C THR A 171 -12.95 -1.79 -7.80
N GLY A 172 -12.86 -2.36 -9.01
CA GLY A 172 -13.84 -3.30 -9.56
C GLY A 172 -15.15 -2.64 -10.03
N LEU A 173 -15.27 -1.32 -9.89
CA LEU A 173 -16.45 -0.55 -10.31
C LEU A 173 -16.55 -0.48 -11.83
N TYR A 174 -17.79 -0.37 -12.30
CA TYR A 174 -18.10 -0.06 -13.70
C TYR A 174 -19.23 0.96 -13.78
N PHE A 175 -19.22 1.78 -14.81
CA PHE A 175 -20.22 2.80 -15.10
C PHE A 175 -20.78 2.60 -16.49
N THR A 176 -22.08 2.79 -16.65
CA THR A 176 -22.71 3.01 -17.96
C THR A 176 -22.82 4.51 -18.24
N SER A 177 -22.85 4.90 -19.51
CA SER A 177 -22.87 6.32 -19.93
C SER A 177 -24.02 7.09 -19.27
N GLY A 178 -23.68 8.17 -18.56
CA GLY A 178 -24.64 9.00 -17.83
C GLY A 178 -25.05 8.47 -16.45
N GLN A 179 -24.58 7.28 -16.04
CA GLN A 179 -24.87 6.70 -14.73
C GLN A 179 -24.20 7.51 -13.61
N THR A 180 -24.97 7.74 -12.55
CA THR A 180 -24.48 8.31 -11.28
C THR A 180 -24.43 7.21 -10.22
N ARG A 181 -23.32 7.11 -9.50
CA ARG A 181 -23.13 6.15 -8.40
C ARG A 181 -22.78 6.87 -7.10
N GLN A 182 -23.28 6.38 -5.97
CA GLN A 182 -22.89 6.87 -4.66
C GLN A 182 -21.63 6.15 -4.19
N LEU A 183 -20.49 6.85 -4.23
CA LEU A 183 -19.20 6.27 -3.90
C LEU A 183 -18.68 6.76 -2.54
N PRO A 184 -17.94 5.93 -1.80
CA PRO A 184 -17.17 6.40 -0.66
C PRO A 184 -16.25 7.56 -1.06
N ALA A 185 -16.18 8.60 -0.22
CA ALA A 185 -15.43 9.83 -0.52
C ALA A 185 -14.00 9.60 -1.00
N ALA A 186 -13.30 8.59 -0.47
CA ALA A 186 -11.95 8.24 -0.88
C ALA A 186 -11.87 7.77 -2.35
N ILE A 187 -12.82 6.96 -2.80
CA ILE A 187 -12.89 6.47 -4.18
C ILE A 187 -13.40 7.58 -5.11
N ALA A 188 -14.44 8.30 -4.69
CA ALA A 188 -15.01 9.41 -5.44
C ALA A 188 -13.95 10.46 -5.79
N ARG A 189 -13.16 10.89 -4.81
CA ARG A 189 -12.08 11.87 -5.04
C ARG A 189 -11.01 11.37 -6.01
N LYS A 190 -10.76 10.06 -6.12
CA LYS A 190 -9.83 9.49 -7.11
C LYS A 190 -10.43 9.57 -8.51
N LEU A 191 -11.69 9.20 -8.68
CA LEU A 191 -12.36 9.25 -9.99
C LEU A 191 -12.57 10.69 -10.47
N LEU A 192 -12.96 11.60 -9.59
CA LEU A 192 -13.17 13.02 -9.89
C LEU A 192 -11.89 13.77 -10.30
N LYS A 193 -10.69 13.19 -10.15
CA LYS A 193 -9.46 13.74 -10.76
C LYS A 193 -9.51 13.70 -12.29
N HIS A 194 -10.31 12.81 -12.86
CA HIS A 194 -10.50 12.66 -14.29
C HIS A 194 -11.76 13.41 -14.75
N ALA A 195 -11.67 14.74 -14.80
CA ALA A 195 -12.77 15.61 -15.20
C ALA A 195 -13.25 15.37 -16.66
N ASP A 196 -12.46 14.68 -17.47
CA ASP A 196 -12.79 14.22 -18.81
C ASP A 196 -13.73 12.99 -18.83
N LEU A 197 -13.78 12.25 -17.73
CA LEU A 197 -14.59 11.03 -17.59
C LEU A 197 -15.67 11.15 -16.51
N PHE A 198 -15.47 11.97 -15.48
CA PHE A 198 -16.34 12.03 -14.31
C PHE A 198 -16.63 13.47 -13.88
N THR A 199 -17.82 13.68 -13.34
CA THR A 199 -18.26 14.92 -12.68
C THR A 199 -19.04 14.60 -11.41
N GLU A 200 -19.14 15.56 -10.49
CA GLU A 200 -20.05 15.44 -9.34
C GLU A 200 -21.51 15.36 -9.85
N GLY A 201 -22.27 14.41 -9.32
CA GLY A 201 -23.70 14.24 -9.61
C GLY A 201 -24.57 14.95 -8.59
N GLU A 202 -25.82 15.29 -8.97
CA GLU A 202 -26.80 15.83 -8.04
C GLU A 202 -27.16 14.78 -6.98
N GLN A 203 -27.16 15.19 -5.71
CA GLN A 203 -27.67 14.38 -4.61
C GLN A 203 -29.19 14.38 -4.72
N ASP A 204 -29.79 13.26 -5.14
CA ASP A 204 -31.22 13.04 -4.91
C ASP A 204 -31.43 12.85 -3.40
N GLU A 205 -31.68 13.95 -2.69
CA GLU A 205 -32.32 13.91 -1.38
C GLU A 205 -33.69 13.26 -1.57
N GLY A 206 -33.91 12.12 -0.92
CA GLY A 206 -35.01 11.21 -1.19
C GLY A 206 -36.37 11.90 -1.36
N ILE A 207 -36.90 11.82 -2.58
CA ILE A 207 -38.33 11.94 -2.85
C ILE A 207 -38.76 10.69 -3.62
N VAL A 208 -39.59 9.88 -2.95
CA VAL A 208 -40.29 8.74 -3.54
C VAL A 208 -41.41 9.29 -4.42
N ILE A 209 -41.22 9.34 -5.74
CA ILE A 209 -42.35 9.43 -6.68
C ILE A 209 -42.15 8.39 -7.78
N ALA A 210 -43.23 7.64 -7.99
CA ALA A 210 -43.32 6.48 -8.85
C ALA A 210 -43.07 6.82 -10.33
N ASP A 211 -42.46 5.84 -10.99
CA ASP A 211 -42.52 5.57 -12.43
C ASP A 211 -41.50 6.30 -13.33
N THR A 212 -40.24 5.85 -13.27
CA THR A 212 -39.41 5.52 -14.45
C THR A 212 -38.34 4.51 -14.03
N THR A 213 -38.10 3.50 -14.85
CA THR A 213 -37.28 2.31 -14.59
C THR A 213 -35.78 2.58 -14.32
N THR A 214 -35.21 1.77 -13.41
CA THR A 214 -33.79 1.43 -13.17
C THR A 214 -32.86 2.46 -12.51
N SER A 215 -32.51 2.22 -11.23
CA SER A 215 -31.12 2.17 -10.74
C SER A 215 -31.11 1.81 -9.24
N THR A 216 -31.23 0.52 -8.91
CA THR A 216 -30.75 0.06 -7.60
C THR A 216 -29.24 0.24 -7.56
N ASP A 217 -28.74 1.14 -6.72
CA ASP A 217 -27.30 1.40 -6.57
C ASP A 217 -26.59 0.14 -6.01
N ASP A 218 -25.99 -0.64 -6.90
CA ASP A 218 -25.26 -1.87 -6.59
C ASP A 218 -23.79 -1.62 -6.21
N THR A 219 -23.39 -0.35 -6.05
CA THR A 219 -22.00 0.04 -5.73
C THR A 219 -21.45 -0.70 -4.51
N GLY A 220 -22.24 -0.80 -3.43
CA GLY A 220 -21.82 -1.54 -2.24
C GLY A 220 -21.52 -3.00 -2.52
N LYS A 221 -22.38 -3.68 -3.30
CA LYS A 221 -22.19 -5.08 -3.68
C LYS A 221 -20.94 -5.29 -4.52
N LEU A 222 -20.67 -4.38 -5.46
CA LEU A 222 -19.50 -4.46 -6.33
C LEU A 222 -18.19 -4.26 -5.57
N LEU A 223 -18.16 -3.30 -4.62
CA LEU A 223 -16.98 -3.08 -3.78
C LEU A 223 -16.73 -4.29 -2.85
N ASP A 224 -17.77 -4.86 -2.26
CA ASP A 224 -17.67 -6.06 -1.42
C ASP A 224 -17.20 -7.28 -2.22
N GLU A 225 -17.72 -7.46 -3.45
CA GLU A 225 -17.31 -8.55 -4.32
C GLU A 225 -15.85 -8.37 -4.80
N ALA A 226 -15.44 -7.16 -5.15
CA ALA A 226 -14.06 -6.85 -5.50
C ALA A 226 -13.11 -7.11 -4.34
N ALA A 227 -13.49 -6.73 -3.11
CA ALA A 227 -12.71 -7.02 -1.90
C ALA A 227 -12.59 -8.53 -1.64
N LYS A 228 -13.68 -9.30 -1.80
CA LYS A 228 -13.65 -10.77 -1.68
C LYS A 228 -12.77 -11.42 -2.73
N GLN A 229 -12.85 -10.98 -3.98
CA GLN A 229 -12.00 -11.49 -5.06
C GLN A 229 -10.52 -11.18 -4.82
N LEU A 230 -10.21 -9.99 -4.29
CA LEU A 230 -8.83 -9.62 -3.93
C LEU A 230 -8.33 -10.51 -2.78
N GLN A 231 -9.12 -10.69 -1.72
CA GLN A 231 -8.76 -11.56 -0.61
C GLN A 231 -8.53 -13.01 -1.06
N GLU A 232 -9.39 -13.54 -1.94
CA GLU A 232 -9.22 -14.91 -2.45
C GLU A 232 -7.95 -15.02 -3.32
N LYS A 233 -7.66 -14.03 -4.17
CA LYS A 233 -6.40 -13.99 -4.95
C LYS A 233 -5.18 -13.94 -4.04
N THR A 234 -5.20 -13.10 -3.01
CA THR A 234 -4.11 -13.02 -2.02
C THR A 234 -3.94 -14.36 -1.32
N ARG A 235 -5.03 -14.99 -0.88
CA ARG A 235 -5.00 -16.33 -0.26
C ARG A 235 -4.42 -17.39 -1.19
N GLN A 236 -4.80 -17.39 -2.47
CA GLN A 236 -4.25 -18.32 -3.46
C GLN A 236 -2.75 -18.07 -3.68
N GLN A 237 -2.33 -16.80 -3.72
CA GLN A 237 -0.92 -16.44 -3.88
C GLN A 237 -0.09 -16.86 -2.66
N GLU A 238 -0.61 -16.69 -1.44
CA GLU A 238 0.00 -17.19 -0.20
C GLU A 238 0.15 -18.71 -0.23
N GLN A 239 -0.89 -19.44 -0.65
CA GLN A 239 -0.82 -20.90 -0.79
C GLN A 239 0.23 -21.34 -1.82
N ILE A 240 0.34 -20.61 -2.95
CA ILE A 240 1.34 -20.92 -3.98
C ILE A 240 2.73 -20.69 -3.40
N GLN A 241 2.91 -19.61 -2.65
CA GLN A 241 4.18 -19.31 -1.99
C GLN A 241 4.56 -20.38 -0.96
N ASP A 242 3.61 -20.86 -0.15
CA ASP A 242 3.84 -21.96 0.79
C ASP A 242 4.28 -23.24 0.08
N VAL A 243 3.70 -23.55 -1.08
CA VAL A 243 4.11 -24.70 -1.90
C VAL A 243 5.51 -24.50 -2.46
N ILE A 244 5.83 -23.31 -2.97
CA ILE A 244 7.18 -22.98 -3.47
C ILE A 244 8.22 -23.13 -2.35
N ASP A 245 7.93 -22.64 -1.14
CA ASP A 245 8.80 -22.76 0.03
C ASP A 245 9.06 -24.25 0.37
N ARG A 246 8.03 -25.11 0.30
CA ARG A 246 8.17 -26.57 0.50
C ARG A 246 9.03 -27.21 -0.59
N LEU A 247 8.79 -26.89 -1.86
CA LEU A 247 9.59 -27.39 -2.99
C LEU A 247 11.06 -26.97 -2.88
N GLY A 248 11.33 -25.80 -2.30
CA GLY A 248 12.67 -25.33 -2.01
C GLY A 248 13.48 -26.26 -1.09
N GLN A 249 12.81 -27.05 -0.26
CA GLN A 249 13.44 -27.98 0.70
C GLN A 249 13.50 -29.43 0.20
N MET A 250 12.87 -29.75 -0.93
CA MET A 250 12.80 -31.11 -1.46
C MET A 250 14.08 -31.54 -2.19
N ASP A 251 14.36 -32.85 -2.12
CA ASP A 251 15.41 -33.50 -2.90
C ASP A 251 14.95 -33.87 -4.32
N LYS A 252 15.86 -34.41 -5.14
CA LYS A 252 15.56 -34.74 -6.54
C LYS A 252 14.45 -35.78 -6.71
N ASP A 253 14.38 -36.76 -5.82
CA ASP A 253 13.40 -37.83 -5.91
C ASP A 253 12.01 -37.29 -5.54
N GLN A 254 11.94 -36.52 -4.44
CA GLN A 254 10.74 -35.84 -4.00
C GLN A 254 10.19 -34.85 -5.04
N LEU A 255 11.06 -34.09 -5.73
CA LEU A 255 10.65 -33.17 -6.79
C LEU A 255 10.10 -33.90 -8.01
N ALA A 256 10.73 -35.00 -8.41
CA ALA A 256 10.24 -35.81 -9.54
C ALA A 256 8.90 -36.46 -9.22
N ASP A 257 8.73 -36.96 -8.00
CA ASP A 257 7.49 -37.57 -7.52
C ASP A 257 6.39 -36.52 -7.39
N TYR A 258 6.68 -35.34 -6.84
CA TYR A 258 5.71 -34.24 -6.74
C TYR A 258 5.22 -33.80 -8.12
N ALA A 259 6.12 -33.65 -9.10
CA ALA A 259 5.74 -33.28 -10.47
C ALA A 259 4.83 -34.33 -11.14
N TYR A 260 5.09 -35.61 -10.87
CA TYR A 260 4.32 -36.70 -11.46
C TYR A 260 2.98 -36.91 -10.76
N VAL A 261 2.93 -36.85 -9.44
CA VAL A 261 1.70 -37.03 -8.66
C VAL A 261 0.70 -35.88 -8.89
N ASN A 262 1.18 -34.63 -8.85
CA ASN A 262 0.30 -33.46 -8.92
C ASN A 262 0.01 -33.03 -10.36
N TYR A 263 0.95 -33.22 -11.29
CA TYR A 263 0.83 -32.69 -12.67
C TYR A 263 0.97 -33.75 -13.77
N GLN A 264 1.22 -35.02 -13.42
CA GLN A 264 1.50 -36.11 -14.37
C GLN A 264 2.66 -35.79 -15.33
N GLN A 265 3.56 -34.89 -14.92
CA GLN A 265 4.72 -34.48 -15.71
C GLN A 265 5.97 -35.20 -15.23
N LYS A 266 6.71 -35.79 -16.18
CA LYS A 266 7.98 -36.46 -15.88
C LYS A 266 9.12 -35.44 -15.90
N VAL A 267 9.75 -35.22 -14.75
CA VAL A 267 10.95 -34.38 -14.64
C VAL A 267 12.19 -35.28 -14.64
N PRO A 268 13.11 -35.12 -15.61
CA PRO A 268 14.29 -35.99 -15.70
C PRO A 268 15.26 -35.72 -14.55
N LYS A 269 15.62 -36.78 -13.80
CA LYS A 269 16.55 -36.73 -12.66
C LYS A 269 18.01 -36.41 -13.04
N THR A 270 18.30 -36.35 -14.34
CA THR A 270 19.60 -35.92 -14.89
C THR A 270 19.85 -34.42 -14.70
N LEU A 271 18.80 -33.62 -14.46
CA LEU A 271 18.91 -32.19 -14.19
C LEU A 271 19.49 -31.91 -12.79
N SER A 272 20.03 -30.71 -12.59
CA SER A 272 20.42 -30.21 -11.26
C SER A 272 19.18 -30.05 -10.37
N VAL A 273 19.37 -30.06 -9.04
CA VAL A 273 18.28 -29.82 -8.08
C VAL A 273 17.61 -28.47 -8.37
N GLU A 274 18.39 -27.43 -8.63
CA GLU A 274 17.92 -26.09 -8.99
C GLU A 274 17.00 -26.11 -10.20
N ASN A 275 17.43 -26.73 -11.31
CA ASN A 275 16.66 -26.76 -12.55
C ASN A 275 15.40 -27.64 -12.43
N MET A 276 15.45 -28.68 -11.59
CA MET A 276 14.26 -29.46 -11.26
C MET A 276 13.26 -28.62 -10.47
N LYS A 277 13.72 -27.86 -9.46
CA LYS A 277 12.87 -26.95 -8.67
C LYS A 277 12.22 -25.91 -9.56
N GLU A 278 12.98 -25.22 -10.40
CA GLU A 278 12.43 -24.24 -11.35
C GLU A 278 11.36 -24.85 -12.25
N ARG A 279 11.60 -26.07 -12.75
CA ARG A 279 10.64 -26.75 -13.62
C ARG A 279 9.35 -27.10 -12.88
N VAL A 280 9.43 -27.53 -11.63
CA VAL A 280 8.24 -27.83 -10.81
C VAL A 280 7.52 -26.55 -10.40
N ILE A 281 8.24 -25.48 -10.04
CA ILE A 281 7.65 -24.17 -9.74
C ILE A 281 6.91 -23.62 -10.97
N GLN A 282 7.44 -23.79 -12.18
CA GLN A 282 6.73 -23.43 -13.41
C GLN A 282 5.41 -24.21 -13.56
N LEU A 283 5.37 -25.49 -13.20
CA LEU A 283 4.14 -26.28 -13.23
C LEU A 283 3.13 -25.78 -12.20
N VAL A 284 3.57 -25.44 -10.99
CA VAL A 284 2.71 -24.83 -9.95
C VAL A 284 2.13 -23.50 -10.43
N ASN A 285 2.94 -22.64 -11.07
CA ASN A 285 2.47 -21.36 -11.58
C ASN A 285 1.54 -21.50 -12.80
N GLN A 286 1.75 -22.52 -13.64
CA GLN A 286 0.97 -22.74 -14.86
C GLN A 286 -0.36 -23.43 -14.60
N PHE A 287 -0.38 -24.43 -13.71
CA PHE A 287 -1.54 -25.30 -13.47
C PHE A 287 -2.21 -25.05 -12.10
N GLY A 288 -1.62 -24.19 -11.27
CA GLY A 288 -2.07 -23.96 -9.90
C GLY A 288 -1.66 -25.08 -8.95
N ILE A 289 -2.12 -24.97 -7.70
CA ILE A 289 -1.93 -26.01 -6.69
C ILE A 289 -2.99 -27.08 -6.92
N VAL A 290 -2.55 -28.30 -7.21
CA VAL A 290 -3.44 -29.45 -7.28
C VAL A 290 -3.52 -30.06 -5.87
N PRO A 291 -4.73 -30.23 -5.30
CA PRO A 291 -4.92 -30.76 -3.95
C PRO A 291 -4.59 -32.25 -3.83
#